data_AF-A0A2N0PFF0-F1
#
_entry.id   AF-A0A2N0PFF0-F1
#
_cell.length_a   1.000
_cell.length_b   1.000
_cell.length_c   1.000
_cell.angle_alpha   90.00
_cell.angle_beta   90.00
_cell.angle_gamma   90.00
#
_symmetry.space_group_name_H-M   'P 1'
#
loop_
_entity.id
_entity.type
_entity.pdbx_description
1 polymer ?
#
loop_
_entity_poly.entity_id
_entity_poly.type
_entity_poly.pdbx_seq_one_letter_code
_entity_poly.pdbx_strand_id
1 'polypeptide(L)'
;MYTSSVTQPLINTTKRIKETKNILFYEKDKVQEICEEINLLKHEIKDFNDNDENLRQEKINVYDNIQKKELNAIQLYHFERIQKNKVVANKETILTQNELNRLTDQEQSFYKKYEQFIHNFKSELPESFYTSSELHAPKRPYTIVRVIENIGEVVTKNGTIGLLKGSQTIVREADPTIAKLIKLGHLKKFDK
;
A
#
# COMPACT_ATOMS: atom_id res chain seq x y z
N MET A 1 -22.27 -7.10 -24.88
CA MET A 1 -21.73 -6.67 -23.57
C MET A 1 -21.07 -7.88 -22.91
N TYR A 2 -19.80 -8.16 -23.23
CA TYR A 2 -18.97 -9.16 -22.53
C TYR A 2 -17.99 -8.39 -21.64
N THR A 3 -18.50 -7.81 -20.56
CA THR A 3 -17.66 -7.50 -19.41
C THR A 3 -18.12 -8.46 -18.36
N SER A 4 -17.26 -9.41 -17.98
CA SER A 4 -17.66 -10.46 -17.05
C SER A 4 -18.25 -9.86 -15.78
N SER A 5 -19.23 -10.55 -15.20
CA SER A 5 -19.91 -10.17 -13.95
C SER A 5 -18.90 -9.80 -12.85
N VAL A 6 -17.68 -10.35 -12.93
CA VAL A 6 -16.60 -10.32 -11.93
C VAL A 6 -15.59 -9.21 -12.17
N THR A 7 -15.36 -8.83 -13.43
CA THR A 7 -14.39 -7.78 -13.80
C THR A 7 -14.74 -6.44 -13.14
N GLN A 8 -16.01 -6.04 -13.19
CA GLN A 8 -16.45 -4.77 -12.62
C GLN A 8 -16.32 -4.73 -11.08
N PRO A 9 -16.73 -5.77 -10.33
CA PRO A 9 -16.41 -5.92 -8.91
C PRO A 9 -14.92 -5.82 -8.59
N LEU A 10 -14.04 -6.43 -9.39
CA LEU A 10 -12.59 -6.35 -9.17
C LEU A 10 -12.11 -4.91 -9.33
N ILE A 11 -12.52 -4.21 -10.39
CA ILE A 11 -12.20 -2.79 -10.61
C ILE A 11 -12.70 -1.91 -9.45
N ASN A 12 -13.92 -2.16 -8.95
CA ASN A 12 -14.45 -1.43 -7.80
C ASN A 12 -13.62 -1.69 -6.54
N THR A 13 -13.15 -2.92 -6.35
CA THR A 13 -12.22 -3.25 -5.25
C THR A 13 -10.90 -2.51 -5.41
N THR A 14 -10.36 -2.43 -6.63
CA THR A 14 -9.15 -1.66 -6.93
C THR A 14 -9.31 -0.17 -6.60
N LYS A 15 -10.45 0.44 -6.92
CA LYS A 15 -10.75 1.84 -6.52
C LYS A 15 -10.76 1.99 -4.99
N ARG A 16 -11.38 1.05 -4.27
CA ARG A 16 -11.38 1.05 -2.81
C ARG A 16 -9.98 0.88 -2.23
N ILE A 17 -9.13 0.04 -2.82
CA ILE A 17 -7.73 -0.11 -2.42
C ILE A 17 -7.03 1.24 -2.50
N LYS A 18 -7.24 1.99 -3.58
CA LYS A 18 -6.62 3.31 -3.76
C LYS A 18 -6.99 4.29 -2.65
N GLU A 19 -8.29 4.37 -2.33
CA GLU A 19 -8.84 5.33 -1.34
C GLU A 19 -8.56 4.94 0.12
N THR A 20 -8.51 3.64 0.44
CA THR A 20 -8.38 3.17 1.82
C THR A 20 -6.95 3.29 2.35
N LYS A 21 -6.79 3.60 3.63
CA LYS A 21 -5.46 3.64 4.28
C LYS A 21 -4.90 2.27 4.63
N ASN A 22 -5.78 1.29 4.81
CA ASN A 22 -5.47 -0.05 5.29
C ASN A 22 -5.28 -1.03 4.12
N ILE A 23 -4.49 -2.08 4.34
CA ILE A 23 -4.39 -3.19 3.41
C ILE A 23 -5.69 -3.99 3.45
N LEU A 24 -6.28 -4.22 2.28
CA LEU A 24 -7.46 -5.06 2.08
C LEU A 24 -7.06 -6.51 1.74
N PHE A 25 -7.95 -7.45 2.04
CA PHE A 25 -7.75 -8.86 1.71
C PHE A 25 -7.55 -9.07 0.20
N TYR A 26 -6.74 -10.06 -0.15
CA TYR A 26 -6.57 -10.47 -1.52
C TYR A 26 -7.81 -11.24 -2.01
N GLU A 27 -8.45 -10.71 -3.05
CA GLU A 27 -9.63 -11.28 -3.71
C GLU A 27 -9.23 -12.44 -4.63
N LYS A 28 -8.79 -13.57 -4.06
CA LYS A 28 -8.33 -14.75 -4.82
C LYS A 28 -9.40 -15.27 -5.77
N ASP A 29 -10.63 -15.39 -5.27
CA ASP A 29 -11.74 -16.02 -6.00
C ASP A 29 -12.07 -15.23 -7.28
N LYS A 30 -12.15 -13.90 -7.18
CA LYS A 30 -12.41 -13.02 -8.33
C LYS A 30 -11.30 -13.09 -9.39
N VAL A 31 -10.03 -13.14 -8.96
CA VAL A 31 -8.91 -13.25 -9.89
C VAL A 31 -8.91 -14.62 -10.57
N GLN A 32 -9.20 -15.67 -9.81
CA GLN A 32 -9.26 -17.03 -10.35
C GLN A 32 -10.39 -17.19 -11.38
N GLU A 33 -11.58 -16.67 -11.09
CA GLU A 33 -12.73 -16.73 -12.01
C GLU A 33 -12.44 -16.04 -13.35
N ILE A 34 -11.82 -14.84 -13.31
CA ILE A 34 -11.41 -14.14 -14.54
C ILE A 34 -10.30 -14.92 -15.28
N CYS A 35 -9.36 -15.53 -14.58
CA CYS A 35 -8.33 -16.38 -15.20
C CYS A 35 -8.94 -17.63 -15.88
N GLU A 36 -9.95 -18.24 -15.27
CA GLU A 36 -10.69 -19.36 -15.84
C GLU A 36 -11.43 -18.93 -17.11
N GLU A 37 -12.11 -17.78 -17.09
CA GLU A 37 -12.77 -17.19 -18.26
C GLU A 37 -11.79 -16.92 -19.42
N ILE A 38 -10.64 -16.29 -19.13
CA ILE A 38 -9.58 -16.07 -20.14
C ILE A 38 -9.13 -17.41 -20.75
N ASN A 39 -8.98 -18.45 -19.93
CA ASN A 39 -8.54 -19.77 -20.42
C ASN A 39 -9.62 -20.46 -21.26
N LEU A 40 -10.89 -20.36 -20.88
CA LEU A 40 -12.02 -20.85 -21.68
C LEU A 40 -12.05 -20.16 -23.05
N LEU A 41 -11.95 -18.83 -23.09
CA LEU A 41 -11.91 -18.08 -24.34
C LEU A 41 -10.71 -18.48 -25.22
N LYS A 42 -9.54 -18.74 -24.63
CA LYS A 42 -8.37 -19.25 -25.37
C LYS A 42 -8.60 -20.64 -25.95
N HIS A 43 -9.30 -21.52 -25.24
CA HIS A 43 -9.65 -22.84 -25.76
C HIS A 43 -10.65 -22.72 -26.90
N GLU A 44 -11.69 -21.89 -26.76
CA GLU A 44 -12.65 -21.65 -27.83
C GLU A 44 -11.99 -21.12 -29.12
N ILE A 45 -11.01 -20.22 -29.01
CA ILE A 45 -10.25 -19.74 -30.18
C ILE A 45 -9.51 -20.89 -30.88
N LYS A 46 -8.90 -21.80 -30.10
CA LYS A 46 -8.11 -22.91 -30.65
C LYS A 46 -8.97 -23.96 -31.34
N ASP A 47 -10.14 -24.25 -30.79
CA ASP A 47 -11.05 -25.28 -31.30
C ASP A 47 -11.90 -24.76 -32.47
N PHE A 48 -11.87 -23.46 -32.74
CA PHE A 48 -12.64 -22.83 -33.80
C PHE A 48 -12.03 -23.05 -35.19
N ASN A 49 -12.59 -24.02 -35.90
CA ASN A 49 -12.37 -24.25 -37.33
C ASN A 49 -13.62 -23.85 -38.11
N ASP A 50 -13.57 -22.72 -38.81
CA ASP A 50 -14.63 -22.27 -39.71
C ASP A 50 -14.06 -22.02 -41.11
N ASN A 51 -14.85 -22.36 -42.13
CA ASN A 51 -14.44 -22.25 -43.54
C ASN A 51 -14.45 -20.79 -44.04
N ASP A 52 -15.14 -19.89 -43.33
CA ASP A 52 -15.16 -18.45 -43.62
C ASP A 52 -14.08 -17.73 -42.80
N GLU A 53 -12.96 -17.43 -43.44
CA GLU A 53 -11.81 -16.76 -42.81
C GLU A 53 -12.16 -15.36 -42.26
N ASN A 54 -13.13 -14.66 -42.86
CA ASN A 54 -13.53 -13.34 -42.36
C ASN A 54 -14.29 -13.46 -41.04
N LEU A 55 -15.29 -14.36 -40.99
CA LEU A 55 -16.05 -14.61 -39.76
C LEU A 55 -15.14 -15.11 -38.64
N ARG A 56 -14.16 -15.96 -38.99
CA ARG A 56 -13.13 -16.43 -38.07
C ARG A 56 -12.28 -15.31 -37.51
N GLN A 57 -11.78 -14.44 -38.37
CA GLN A 57 -10.96 -13.31 -37.92
C GLN A 57 -11.75 -12.34 -37.03
N GLU A 58 -13.02 -12.08 -37.35
CA GLU A 58 -13.89 -11.23 -36.52
C GLU A 58 -14.10 -11.81 -35.13
N LYS A 59 -14.40 -13.12 -35.03
CA LYS A 59 -14.60 -13.79 -33.74
C LYS A 59 -13.33 -13.80 -32.88
N ILE A 60 -12.18 -14.11 -33.48
CA ILE A 60 -10.87 -14.05 -32.81
C ILE A 60 -10.63 -12.64 -32.26
N ASN A 61 -10.86 -11.60 -33.07
CA ASN A 61 -10.67 -10.22 -32.66
C ASN A 61 -11.57 -9.84 -31.47
N VAL A 62 -12.83 -10.30 -31.45
CA VAL A 62 -13.75 -10.05 -30.33
C VAL A 62 -13.25 -10.73 -29.05
N TYR A 63 -12.88 -12.00 -29.11
CA TYR A 63 -12.40 -12.75 -27.95
C TYR A 63 -11.06 -12.22 -27.42
N ASP A 64 -10.13 -11.87 -28.31
CA ASP A 64 -8.86 -11.23 -27.94
C ASP A 64 -9.10 -9.90 -27.24
N ASN A 65 -10.07 -9.11 -27.70
CA ASN A 65 -10.41 -7.83 -27.07
C ASN A 65 -11.00 -8.03 -25.67
N ILE A 66 -11.79 -9.08 -25.43
CA ILE A 66 -12.34 -9.42 -24.11
C ILE A 66 -11.19 -9.84 -23.17
N GLN A 67 -10.37 -10.80 -23.60
CA GLN A 67 -9.23 -11.29 -22.82
C GLN A 67 -8.26 -10.15 -22.44
N LYS A 68 -7.98 -9.24 -23.38
CA LYS A 68 -7.14 -8.05 -23.10
C LYS A 68 -7.75 -7.17 -22.02
N LYS A 69 -9.06 -6.93 -22.04
CA LYS A 69 -9.73 -6.10 -21.02
C LYS A 69 -9.68 -6.76 -19.64
N GLU A 70 -9.91 -8.06 -19.57
CA GLU A 70 -9.85 -8.84 -18.33
C GLU A 70 -8.44 -8.90 -17.76
N LEU A 71 -7.45 -9.17 -18.62
CA LEU A 71 -6.04 -9.14 -18.23
C LEU A 71 -5.63 -7.76 -17.68
N ASN A 72 -6.05 -6.68 -18.35
CA ASN A 72 -5.78 -5.32 -17.89
C ASN A 72 -6.42 -5.04 -16.52
N ALA A 73 -7.61 -5.57 -16.24
CA ALA A 73 -8.27 -5.42 -14.95
C ALA A 73 -7.49 -6.13 -13.82
N ILE A 74 -7.04 -7.36 -14.07
CA ILE A 74 -6.18 -8.12 -13.14
C ILE A 74 -4.86 -7.37 -12.90
N GLN A 75 -4.20 -6.91 -13.97
CA GLN A 75 -2.94 -6.18 -13.87
C GLN A 75 -3.09 -4.88 -13.06
N LEU A 76 -4.15 -4.11 -13.30
CA LEU A 76 -4.44 -2.90 -12.56
C LEU A 76 -4.65 -3.19 -11.07
N TYR A 77 -5.39 -4.24 -10.75
CA TYR A 77 -5.61 -4.68 -9.37
C TYR A 77 -4.29 -5.03 -8.66
N HIS A 78 -3.45 -5.87 -9.26
CA HIS A 78 -2.15 -6.22 -8.70
C HIS A 78 -1.21 -5.02 -8.59
N PHE A 79 -1.21 -4.14 -9.59
CA PHE A 79 -0.40 -2.93 -9.59
C PHE A 79 -0.75 -2.05 -8.38
N GLU A 80 -2.03 -1.75 -8.16
CA GLU A 80 -2.47 -0.91 -7.04
C GLU A 80 -2.18 -1.56 -5.68
N ARG A 81 -2.28 -2.90 -5.58
CA ARG A 81 -1.86 -3.62 -4.37
C ARG A 81 -0.37 -3.48 -4.10
N ILE A 82 0.48 -3.64 -5.12
CA ILE A 82 1.92 -3.43 -4.99
C ILE A 82 2.23 -1.98 -4.60
N GLN A 83 1.54 -0.99 -5.18
CA GLN A 83 1.70 0.41 -4.78
C GLN A 83 1.33 0.62 -3.31
N LYS A 84 0.22 0.01 -2.85
CA LYS A 84 -0.15 0.07 -1.44
C LYS A 84 0.92 -0.56 -0.54
N ASN A 85 1.47 -1.72 -0.93
CA ASN A 85 2.53 -2.38 -0.18
C ASN A 85 3.80 -1.51 -0.08
N LYS A 86 4.18 -0.82 -1.15
CA LYS A 86 5.30 0.15 -1.12
C LYS A 86 5.04 1.31 -0.17
N VAL A 87 3.84 1.89 -0.21
CA VAL A 87 3.43 2.98 0.70
C VAL A 87 3.51 2.52 2.15
N VAL A 88 3.03 1.30 2.43
CA VAL A 88 3.05 0.74 3.78
C VAL A 88 4.47 0.42 4.25
N ALA A 89 5.30 -0.18 3.40
CA ALA A 89 6.70 -0.48 3.73
C ALA A 89 7.55 0.78 3.97
N ASN A 90 7.16 1.93 3.41
CA ASN A 90 7.81 3.21 3.70
C ASN A 90 7.31 3.88 5.00
N LYS A 91 6.30 3.32 5.66
CA LYS A 91 5.91 3.75 7.01
C LYS A 91 6.96 3.30 8.02
N GLU A 92 7.08 4.04 9.11
CA GLU A 92 8.00 3.69 10.22
C GLU A 92 7.48 2.54 11.10
N THR A 93 6.27 2.06 10.82
CA THR A 93 5.59 0.97 11.54
C THR A 93 5.64 -0.32 10.73
N ILE A 94 6.15 -1.39 11.33
CA ILE A 94 6.10 -2.74 10.76
C ILE A 94 4.64 -3.22 10.76
N LEU A 95 4.24 -3.91 9.70
CA LEU A 95 2.92 -4.54 9.61
C LEU A 95 2.70 -5.55 10.73
N THR A 96 1.50 -5.50 11.33
CA THR A 96 1.09 -6.54 12.28
C THR A 96 0.87 -7.88 11.56
N GLN A 97 0.97 -9.00 12.30
CA GLN A 97 0.73 -10.33 11.72
C GLN A 97 -0.66 -10.42 11.04
N ASN A 98 -1.67 -9.76 11.62
CA ASN A 98 -3.01 -9.72 11.05
C ASN A 98 -3.08 -9.00 9.70
N GLU A 99 -2.22 -7.99 9.47
CA GLU A 99 -2.15 -7.27 8.20
C GLU A 99 -1.33 -8.05 7.18
N LEU A 100 -0.26 -8.73 7.60
CA LEU A 100 0.50 -9.65 6.74
C LEU A 100 -0.39 -10.79 6.21
N ASN A 101 -1.29 -11.32 7.03
CA ASN A 101 -2.24 -12.35 6.63
C ASN A 101 -3.24 -11.89 5.54
N ARG A 102 -3.36 -10.58 5.27
CA ARG A 102 -4.21 -10.04 4.17
C ARG A 102 -3.50 -10.05 2.82
N LEU A 103 -2.19 -10.27 2.82
CA LEU A 103 -1.33 -10.33 1.65
C LEU A 103 -1.13 -11.77 1.21
N THR A 104 -0.97 -11.96 -0.09
CA THR A 104 -0.52 -13.25 -0.63
C THR A 104 0.94 -13.53 -0.27
N ASP A 105 1.39 -14.77 -0.31
CA ASP A 105 2.78 -15.14 0.01
C ASP A 105 3.81 -14.41 -0.88
N GLN A 106 3.44 -14.20 -2.15
CA GLN A 106 4.25 -13.44 -3.11
C GLN A 106 4.32 -11.96 -2.71
N GLU A 107 3.20 -11.36 -2.30
CA GLU A 107 3.16 -9.98 -1.82
C GLU A 107 3.91 -9.81 -0.50
N GLN A 108 3.84 -10.78 0.42
CA GLN A 108 4.61 -10.77 1.66
C GLN A 108 6.11 -10.84 1.38
N SER A 109 6.52 -11.71 0.45
CA SER A 109 7.91 -11.82 0.02
C SER A 109 8.41 -10.53 -0.62
N PHE A 110 7.59 -9.89 -1.45
CA PHE A 110 7.87 -8.57 -2.02
C PHE A 110 7.99 -7.49 -0.95
N TYR A 111 7.03 -7.44 -0.01
CA TYR A 111 7.03 -6.48 1.10
C TYR A 111 8.32 -6.55 1.90
N LYS A 112 8.74 -7.75 2.35
CA LYS A 112 9.96 -7.92 3.15
C LYS A 112 11.22 -7.47 2.40
N LYS A 113 11.34 -7.82 1.12
CA LYS A 113 12.46 -7.38 0.28
C LYS A 113 12.49 -5.86 0.12
N TYR A 114 11.33 -5.24 -0.09
CA TYR A 114 11.22 -3.80 -0.28
C TYR A 114 11.46 -3.03 1.03
N GLU A 115 10.96 -3.54 2.15
CA GLU A 115 11.22 -3.00 3.49
C GLU A 115 12.72 -3.00 3.80
N GLN A 116 13.41 -4.12 3.55
CA GLN A 116 14.87 -4.21 3.70
C GLN A 116 15.61 -3.24 2.77
N PHE A 117 15.17 -3.12 1.53
CA PHE A 117 15.73 -2.16 0.58
C PHE A 117 15.60 -0.72 1.08
N ILE A 118 14.42 -0.32 1.56
CA ILE A 118 14.18 1.01 2.13
C ILE A 118 15.00 1.23 3.39
N HIS A 119 15.10 0.23 4.26
CA HIS A 119 15.94 0.30 5.46
C HIS A 119 17.41 0.57 5.11
N ASN A 120 17.96 -0.19 4.17
CA ASN A 120 19.35 -0.02 3.72
C ASN A 120 19.55 1.37 3.09
N PHE A 121 18.64 1.78 2.21
CA PHE A 121 18.66 3.11 1.61
C PHE A 121 18.61 4.23 2.67
N LYS A 122 17.78 4.09 3.70
CA LYS A 122 17.71 5.06 4.81
C LYS A 122 18.96 5.07 5.68
N SER A 123 19.63 3.93 5.84
CA SER A 123 20.85 3.81 6.64
C SER A 123 22.08 4.45 5.98
N GLU A 124 22.09 4.54 4.65
CA GLU A 124 23.16 5.22 3.89
C GLU A 124 23.04 6.75 3.95
N LEU A 125 21.88 7.28 4.34
CA LEU A 125 21.64 8.72 4.38
C LEU A 125 22.23 9.36 5.64
N PRO A 126 22.78 10.59 5.54
CA PRO A 126 23.23 11.34 6.71
C PRO A 126 22.09 11.56 7.72
N GLU A 127 22.42 11.59 9.02
CA GLU A 127 21.44 11.78 10.11
C GLU A 127 20.67 13.11 10.03
N SER A 128 21.20 14.09 9.29
CA SER A 128 20.53 15.37 9.01
C SER A 128 19.36 15.23 8.04
N PHE A 129 19.26 14.12 7.30
CA PHE A 129 18.28 13.92 6.25
C PHE A 129 17.08 13.12 6.77
N TYR A 130 16.00 13.81 7.09
CA TYR A 130 14.78 13.18 7.60
C TYR A 130 13.91 12.64 6.45
N THR A 131 13.97 11.33 6.21
CA THR A 131 13.17 10.62 5.19
C THR A 131 11.82 10.15 5.74
N SER A 132 11.04 11.09 6.26
CA SER A 132 9.64 10.81 6.60
C SER A 132 8.80 10.57 5.35
N SER A 133 7.86 9.63 5.45
CA SER A 133 6.83 9.41 4.44
C SER A 133 5.82 10.57 4.33
N GLU A 134 5.66 11.36 5.39
CA GLU A 134 4.82 12.56 5.41
C GLU A 134 5.71 13.80 5.56
N LEU A 135 5.71 14.65 4.54
CA LEU A 135 6.43 15.92 4.52
C LEU A 135 5.42 17.04 4.76
N HIS A 136 5.46 17.64 5.95
CA HIS A 136 4.75 18.87 6.25
C HIS A 136 5.77 19.98 6.50
N ALA A 137 5.53 21.15 5.90
CA ALA A 137 6.35 22.31 6.20
C ALA A 137 6.16 22.69 7.68
N PRO A 138 7.23 22.85 8.47
CA PRO A 138 7.11 23.23 9.86
C PRO A 138 6.56 24.66 9.95
N LYS A 139 5.39 24.82 10.59
CA LYS A 139 4.79 26.15 10.81
C LYS A 139 5.50 26.92 11.92
N ARG A 140 6.01 26.21 12.92
CA ARG A 140 6.72 26.77 14.09
C ARG A 140 7.87 25.83 14.46
N PRO A 141 9.00 26.36 14.97
CA PRO A 141 10.13 25.52 15.37
C PRO A 141 9.84 24.69 16.63
N TYR A 142 8.94 25.17 17.49
CA TYR A 142 8.50 24.51 18.72
C TYR A 142 7.00 24.25 18.68
N THR A 143 6.60 23.09 19.21
CA THR A 143 5.20 22.70 19.36
C THR A 143 4.95 22.16 20.77
N ILE A 144 3.72 22.32 21.25
CA ILE A 144 3.29 21.74 22.52
C ILE A 144 2.76 20.34 22.22
N VAL A 145 3.34 19.33 22.87
CA VAL A 145 2.86 17.96 22.76
C VAL A 145 2.26 17.51 24.08
N ARG A 146 1.16 16.77 23.99
CA ARG A 146 0.55 16.05 25.11
C ARG A 146 0.99 14.59 25.07
N VAL A 147 1.45 14.08 26.19
CA VAL A 147 1.90 12.69 26.33
C VAL A 147 0.69 11.78 26.54
N ILE A 148 0.48 10.81 25.66
CA ILE A 148 -0.65 9.86 25.73
C ILE A 148 -0.29 8.66 26.61
N GLU A 149 0.95 8.20 26.56
CA GLU A 149 1.46 7.01 27.26
C GLU A 149 2.75 7.32 28.03
N ASN A 150 3.05 6.59 29.09
CA ASN A 150 4.26 6.83 29.87
C ASN A 150 5.48 6.28 29.14
N ILE A 151 6.41 7.15 28.74
CA ILE A 151 7.61 6.78 27.97
C ILE A 151 8.86 6.85 28.87
N GLY A 152 8.83 7.67 29.92
CA GLY A 152 9.98 7.91 30.80
C GLY A 152 10.91 8.96 30.23
N GLU A 153 12.22 8.78 30.39
CA GLU A 153 13.23 9.73 29.92
C GLU A 153 13.62 9.47 28.47
N VAL A 154 13.51 10.50 27.63
CA VAL A 154 13.87 10.45 26.21
C VAL A 154 15.01 11.41 25.94
N VAL A 155 16.04 10.91 25.27
CA VAL A 155 17.18 11.72 24.82
C VAL A 155 16.82 12.39 23.50
N THR A 156 16.81 13.72 23.51
CA THR A 156 16.64 14.57 22.32
C THR A 156 17.96 15.24 21.96
N LYS A 157 18.05 15.86 20.79
CA LYS A 157 19.25 16.62 20.40
C LYS A 157 19.56 17.79 21.33
N ASN A 158 18.55 18.27 22.06
CA ASN A 158 18.67 19.40 22.98
C ASN A 158 18.80 18.97 24.45
N GLY A 159 18.88 17.67 24.74
CA GLY A 159 19.00 17.12 26.10
C GLY A 159 17.94 16.07 26.44
N THR A 160 17.93 15.65 27.70
CA THR A 160 17.01 14.62 28.20
C THR A 160 15.71 15.25 28.68
N ILE A 161 14.57 14.71 28.25
CA ILE A 161 13.24 15.14 28.69
C ILE A 161 12.46 13.99 29.31
N GLY A 162 11.78 14.25 30.43
CA GLY A 162 10.85 13.31 31.05
C GLY A 162 9.45 13.41 30.43
N LEU A 163 8.97 12.32 29.84
CA LEU A 163 7.65 12.21 29.21
C LEU A 163 6.75 11.29 30.05
N LEU A 164 6.01 11.90 30.98
CA LEU A 164 5.04 11.24 31.83
C LEU A 164 3.63 11.33 31.23
N LYS A 165 2.85 10.26 31.35
CA LYS A 165 1.48 10.21 30.82
C LYS A 165 0.64 11.40 31.30
N GLY A 166 0.00 12.09 30.37
CA GLY A 166 -0.90 13.20 30.64
C GLY A 166 -0.22 14.57 30.77
N SER A 167 1.12 14.64 30.85
CA SER A 167 1.83 15.91 30.87
C SER A 167 1.81 16.62 29.50
N GLN A 168 2.09 17.91 29.53
CA GLN A 168 2.30 18.73 28.33
C GLN A 168 3.70 19.30 28.37
N THR A 169 4.44 19.15 27.27
CA THR A 169 5.83 19.61 27.17
C THR A 169 6.02 20.36 25.86
N ILE A 170 6.84 21.42 25.88
CA ILE A 170 7.25 22.13 24.68
C ILE A 170 8.45 21.40 24.09
N VAL A 171 8.35 21.00 22.84
CA VAL A 171 9.38 20.24 22.15
C VAL A 171 9.71 20.87 20.81
N ARG A 172 10.95 20.69 20.34
CA ARG A 172 11.34 21.12 19.00
C ARG A 172 10.75 20.13 17.99
N GLU A 173 9.98 20.62 17.04
CA GLU A 173 9.28 19.76 16.07
C GLU A 173 10.27 19.06 15.12
N ALA A 174 11.38 19.72 14.81
CA ALA A 174 12.44 19.18 13.95
C ALA A 174 13.29 18.08 14.63
N ASP A 175 13.09 17.81 15.91
CA ASP A 175 13.80 16.73 16.59
C ASP A 175 13.28 15.36 16.09
N PRO A 176 14.15 14.47 15.57
CA PRO A 176 13.73 13.22 14.95
C PRO A 176 13.08 12.25 15.95
N THR A 177 13.53 12.25 17.20
CA THR A 177 12.98 11.38 18.25
C THR A 177 11.56 11.81 18.57
N ILE A 178 11.32 13.12 18.69
CA ILE A 178 9.98 13.68 18.92
C ILE A 178 9.05 13.41 17.73
N ALA A 179 9.52 13.66 16.51
CA ALA A 179 8.73 13.42 15.30
C ALA A 179 8.30 11.95 15.18
N LYS A 180 9.20 11.01 15.51
CA LYS A 180 8.91 9.58 15.56
C LYS A 180 7.86 9.24 16.63
N LEU A 181 7.99 9.77 17.84
CA LEU A 181 7.03 9.52 18.93
C LEU A 181 5.63 10.07 18.65
N ILE A 182 5.53 11.19 17.93
CA ILE A 182 4.24 11.73 17.46
C ILE A 182 3.60 10.77 16.45
N LYS A 183 4.37 10.27 15.47
CA LYS A 183 3.86 9.34 14.44
C LYS A 183 3.41 8.00 15.00
N LEU A 184 4.15 7.46 15.97
CA LEU A 184 3.78 6.24 16.68
C LEU A 184 2.52 6.42 17.55
N GLY A 185 2.08 7.66 17.77
CA GLY A 185 0.87 7.98 18.53
C GLY A 185 1.08 8.08 20.04
N HIS A 186 2.31 8.04 20.54
CA HIS A 186 2.59 8.25 21.97
C HIS A 186 2.48 9.72 22.37
N LEU A 187 2.67 10.64 21.41
CA LEU A 187 2.56 12.08 21.60
C LEU A 187 1.49 12.66 20.67
N LYS A 188 0.67 13.59 21.20
CA LYS A 188 -0.32 14.32 20.41
C LYS A 188 0.02 15.80 20.35
N LYS A 189 0.11 16.36 19.15
CA LYS A 189 0.25 17.81 18.96
C LYS A 189 -0.96 18.53 19.52
N PHE A 190 -0.72 19.55 20.33
CA PHE A 190 -1.74 20.43 20.88
C PHE A 190 -1.73 21.73 20.08
N ASP A 191 -2.43 21.73 18.95
CA ASP A 191 -2.63 22.94 18.15
C ASP A 191 -3.82 23.72 18.75
N LYS A 192 -3.56 24.94 19.21
CA LYS A 192 -4.60 25.95 19.46
C LYS A 192 -4.92 26.67 18.16
#